data_AF-A0A7X8NVU8-F1
#
_entry.id   AF-A0A7X8NVU8-F1
#
_cell.length_a   1.000
_cell.length_b   1.000
_cell.length_c   1.000
_cell.angle_alpha   90.00
_cell.angle_beta   90.00
_cell.angle_gamma   90.00
#
_symmetry.space_group_name_H-M   'P 1'
#
loop_
_entity.id
_entity.type
_entity.pdbx_description
1 polymer ?
#
loop_
_entity_poly.entity_id
_entity_poly.type
_entity_poly.pdbx_seq_one_letter_code
_entity_poly.pdbx_strand_id
1 'polypeptide(L)'
;MAALPAEVARPLYDRESQEVGIVHFGIGAFHRAHQAWYTDAALNQGDADWMITGVSLRSPGVARQMNPQGGLYTVAEQSADEAALRIVGSVRGVL
;
A
#
# COMPACT_ATOMS: atom_id res chain seq x y z
N MET A 1 -0.10 13.93 2.82
CA MET A 1 0.44 13.80 1.45
C MET A 1 0.86 15.13 0.81
N ALA A 2 0.43 16.31 1.30
CA ALA A 2 0.62 17.60 0.62
C ALA A 2 2.08 18.12 0.50
N ALA A 3 3.06 17.50 1.15
CA ALA A 3 4.45 17.98 1.22
C ALA A 3 5.48 17.02 0.59
N LEU A 4 5.06 16.10 -0.28
CA LEU A 4 5.96 15.16 -0.94
C LEU A 4 6.49 15.73 -2.27
N PRO A 5 7.69 15.33 -2.71
CA PRO A 5 8.20 15.65 -4.04
C PRO A 5 7.21 15.26 -5.15
N ALA A 6 7.31 15.94 -6.29
CA ALA A 6 6.36 15.79 -7.40
C ALA A 6 6.54 14.43 -8.12
N GLU A 7 7.76 13.91 -8.12
CA GLU A 7 8.15 12.65 -8.74
C GLU A 7 7.62 11.40 -8.01
N VAL A 8 7.18 11.55 -6.76
CA VAL A 8 6.62 10.42 -5.99
C VAL A 8 5.19 10.16 -6.46
N ALA A 9 4.97 9.02 -7.11
CA ALA A 9 3.64 8.60 -7.55
C ALA A 9 2.71 8.37 -6.35
N ARG A 10 1.44 8.77 -6.49
CA ARG A 10 0.43 8.75 -5.42
C ARG A 10 -0.81 7.98 -5.90
N PRO A 11 -1.58 7.37 -4.98
CA PRO A 11 -2.88 6.82 -5.31
C PRO A 11 -3.78 7.90 -5.95
N LEU A 12 -4.46 7.56 -7.04
CA LEU A 12 -5.37 8.42 -7.80
C LEU A 12 -6.85 8.22 -7.40
N TYR A 13 -7.12 7.22 -6.57
CA TYR A 13 -8.45 6.89 -6.06
C TYR A 13 -8.67 7.43 -4.64
N ASP A 14 -9.93 7.71 -4.29
CA ASP A 14 -10.31 8.03 -2.93
C ASP A 14 -10.29 6.77 -2.07
N ARG A 15 -9.31 6.69 -1.15
CA ARG A 15 -9.13 5.53 -0.27
C ARG A 15 -10.23 5.39 0.78
N GLU A 16 -10.90 6.48 1.14
CA GLU A 16 -11.97 6.45 2.14
C GLU A 16 -13.29 5.96 1.55
N SER A 17 -13.44 6.00 0.22
CA SER A 17 -14.60 5.45 -0.48
C SER A 17 -14.48 3.96 -0.84
N GLN A 18 -13.39 3.28 -0.46
CA GLN A 18 -13.14 1.88 -0.82
C GLN A 18 -13.37 0.94 0.36
N GLU A 19 -14.09 -0.15 0.11
CA GLU A 19 -14.27 -1.22 1.09
C GLU A 19 -13.09 -2.21 1.12
N VAL A 20 -12.98 -2.94 2.24
CA VAL A 20 -12.00 -4.03 2.39
C VAL A 20 -12.55 -5.31 1.76
N GLY A 21 -11.93 -5.75 0.66
CA GLY A 21 -12.23 -7.01 -0.02
C GLY A 21 -11.22 -8.14 0.22
N ILE A 22 -10.04 -7.82 0.79
CA ILE A 22 -8.94 -8.78 0.96
C ILE A 22 -8.43 -8.78 2.40
N VAL A 23 -8.25 -9.97 2.97
CA VAL A 23 -7.47 -10.17 4.20
C VAL A 23 -6.19 -10.92 3.86
N HIS A 24 -5.04 -10.37 4.23
CA HIS A 24 -3.74 -10.96 3.94
C HIS A 24 -2.97 -11.36 5.22
N PHE A 25 -2.70 -12.65 5.38
CA PHE A 25 -1.95 -13.18 6.51
C PHE A 25 -0.44 -13.15 6.24
N GLY A 26 0.30 -12.36 7.01
CA GLY A 26 1.74 -12.20 6.85
C GLY A 26 2.11 -11.09 5.86
N ILE A 27 1.79 -9.85 6.21
CA ILE A 27 2.12 -8.63 5.43
C ILE A 27 3.63 -8.31 5.45
N GLY A 28 4.42 -9.16 4.81
CA GLY A 28 5.87 -9.01 4.65
C GLY A 28 6.27 -8.04 3.53
N ALA A 29 7.58 -7.90 3.31
CA ALA A 29 8.13 -7.05 2.27
C ALA A 29 7.65 -7.46 0.86
N PHE A 30 7.63 -8.76 0.56
CA PHE A 30 7.19 -9.26 -0.75
C PHE A 30 5.72 -8.96 -1.01
N HIS A 31 4.84 -9.16 -0.02
CA HIS A 31 3.42 -8.85 -0.19
C HIS A 31 3.21 -7.37 -0.55
N ARG A 32 3.89 -6.50 0.19
CA ARG A 32 3.87 -5.05 -0.04
C ARG A 32 4.44 -4.66 -1.40
N ALA A 33 5.53 -5.27 -1.83
CA ALA A 33 6.15 -4.98 -3.13
C ALA A 33 5.39 -5.59 -4.33
N HIS A 34 4.49 -6.55 -4.11
CA HIS A 34 3.89 -7.32 -5.20
C HIS A 34 2.35 -7.30 -5.18
N GLN A 35 1.69 -8.09 -4.33
CA GLN A 35 0.22 -8.20 -4.40
C GLN A 35 -0.46 -6.87 -4.07
N ALA A 36 -0.02 -6.20 -3.00
CA ALA A 36 -0.59 -4.91 -2.63
C ALA A 36 -0.27 -3.82 -3.68
N TRP A 37 0.88 -3.88 -4.35
CA TRP A 37 1.20 -2.99 -5.47
C TRP A 37 0.24 -3.20 -6.64
N TYR A 38 -0.05 -4.45 -7.03
CA TYR A 38 -0.99 -4.73 -8.12
C TYR A 38 -2.43 -4.36 -7.76
N THR A 39 -2.84 -4.56 -6.51
CA THR A 39 -4.15 -4.10 -6.02
C THR A 39 -4.24 -2.57 -6.10
N ASP A 40 -3.19 -1.84 -5.72
CA ASP A 40 -3.15 -0.37 -5.85
C ASP A 40 -3.23 0.07 -7.31
N ALA A 41 -2.48 -0.59 -8.19
CA ALA A 41 -2.55 -0.34 -9.63
C ALA A 41 -3.96 -0.58 -10.19
N ALA A 42 -4.65 -1.65 -9.77
CA ALA A 42 -6.03 -1.94 -10.17
C ALA A 42 -7.01 -0.87 -9.67
N LEU A 43 -6.92 -0.47 -8.40
CA LEU A 43 -7.73 0.62 -7.83
C LEU A 43 -7.49 1.96 -8.55
N ASN A 44 -6.26 2.24 -8.97
CA ASN A 44 -5.95 3.42 -9.81
C ASN A 44 -6.61 3.37 -11.19
N GLN A 45 -6.99 2.17 -11.69
CA GLN A 45 -7.70 1.99 -12.96
C GLN A 45 -9.22 1.95 -12.81
N GLY A 46 -9.74 2.14 -11.59
CA GLY A 46 -11.18 2.23 -11.33
C GLY A 46 -11.82 0.94 -10.83
N ASP A 47 -11.05 -0.13 -10.59
CA ASP A 47 -11.54 -1.22 -9.75
C ASP A 47 -11.84 -0.68 -8.34
N ALA A 48 -12.75 -1.32 -7.63
CA ALA A 48 -13.21 -0.86 -6.33
C ALA A 48 -13.30 -1.98 -5.29
N ASP A 49 -13.31 -1.59 -4.02
CA ASP A 49 -13.64 -2.46 -2.88
C ASP A 49 -12.68 -3.65 -2.67
N TRP A 50 -11.45 -3.51 -3.16
CA TRP A 50 -10.37 -4.49 -3.00
C TRP A 50 -9.31 -4.07 -1.97
N MET A 51 -9.63 -3.16 -1.04
CA MET A 51 -8.65 -2.77 -0.01
C MET A 51 -8.22 -3.97 0.84
N ILE A 52 -6.98 -3.93 1.30
CA ILE A 52 -6.33 -5.02 2.02
C ILE A 52 -6.29 -4.68 3.52
N THR A 53 -6.80 -5.59 4.34
CA THR A 53 -6.46 -5.66 5.76
C THR A 53 -5.32 -6.67 5.96
N GLY A 54 -4.17 -6.20 6.40
CA GLY A 54 -3.05 -7.07 6.75
C GLY A 54 -3.25 -7.71 8.13
N VAL A 55 -2.74 -8.92 8.33
CA VAL A 55 -2.69 -9.59 9.64
C VAL A 55 -1.27 -9.98 9.96
N SER A 56 -0.75 -9.49 11.09
CA SER A 56 0.59 -9.83 11.58
C SER A 56 0.51 -10.82 12.75
N LEU A 57 0.69 -12.10 12.43
CA LEU A 57 0.52 -13.20 13.40
C LEU A 57 1.65 -13.30 14.45
N ARG A 58 2.85 -12.78 14.14
CA ARG A 58 4.06 -13.01 14.95
C ARG A 58 4.44 -11.83 15.83
N SER A 59 4.16 -10.60 15.39
CA SER A 59 4.51 -9.42 16.18
C SER A 59 3.68 -8.20 15.78
N PRO A 60 3.44 -7.26 16.71
CA PRO A 60 2.78 -5.98 16.42
C PRO A 60 3.68 -4.98 15.68
N GLY A 61 4.93 -5.32 15.34
CA GLY A 61 5.91 -4.39 14.78
C GLY A 61 5.44 -3.74 13.48
N VAL A 62 4.94 -4.54 12.53
CA VAL A 62 4.45 -4.03 11.24
C VAL A 62 3.21 -3.16 11.42
N ALA A 63 2.27 -3.56 12.28
CA ALA A 63 1.09 -2.76 12.59
C ALA A 63 1.45 -1.40 13.18
N ARG A 64 2.40 -1.35 14.13
CA ARG A 64 2.89 -0.09 14.70
C ARG A 64 3.59 0.81 13.69
N GLN A 65 4.22 0.25 12.67
CA GLN A 65 4.86 1.03 11.61
C GLN A 65 3.86 1.56 10.59
N MET A 66 2.89 0.73 10.17
CA MET A 66 1.98 1.06 9.06
C MET A 66 0.72 1.82 9.50
N ASN A 67 0.17 1.53 10.67
CA ASN A 67 -1.11 2.11 11.09
C ASN A 67 -1.04 3.64 11.36
N PRO A 68 0.03 4.22 11.95
CA PRO A 68 0.12 5.66 12.14
C PRO A 68 0.11 6.48 10.84
N GLN A 69 0.48 5.84 9.73
CA GLN A 69 0.44 6.39 8.38
C GLN A 69 -0.78 5.90 7.57
N GLY A 70 -1.82 5.41 8.26
CA GLY A 70 -3.07 4.98 7.64
C GLY A 70 -2.90 3.82 6.65
N GLY A 71 -1.94 2.93 6.88
CA GLY A 71 -1.65 1.78 5.99
C GLY A 71 -0.82 2.11 4.75
N LEU A 72 -0.57 3.40 4.46
CA LEU A 72 0.27 3.84 3.35
C LEU A 72 1.70 3.33 3.53
N TYR A 73 2.46 3.16 2.45
CA TYR A 73 3.92 2.95 2.48
C TYR A 73 4.49 3.27 1.11
N THR A 74 5.83 3.32 0.98
CA THR A 74 6.50 3.56 -0.30
C THR A 74 7.13 2.27 -0.83
N VAL A 75 6.94 2.01 -2.12
CA VAL A 75 7.73 1.04 -2.89
C VAL A 75 8.75 1.82 -3.70
N ALA A 76 10.01 1.41 -3.61
CA ALA A 76 11.08 1.89 -4.46
C ALA A 76 11.39 0.82 -5.51
N GLU A 77 11.16 1.14 -6.77
CA GLU A 77 11.56 0.33 -7.91
C GLU A 77 12.91 0.85 -8.39
N GLN A 78 13.92 -0.01 -8.39
CA GLN A 78 15.28 0.34 -8.74
C GLN A 78 15.76 -0.55 -9.88
N SER A 79 16.21 0.06 -10.97
CA SER A 79 16.93 -0.59 -12.06
C SER A 79 18.35 -0.03 -12.17
N ALA A 80 19.09 -0.40 -13.21
CA ALA A 80 20.44 0.12 -13.46
C ALA A 80 20.43 1.63 -13.80
N ASP A 81 19.37 2.10 -14.46
CA ASP A 81 19.33 3.44 -15.05
C ASP A 81 18.35 4.38 -14.31
N GLU A 82 17.42 3.83 -13.53
CA GLU A 82 16.35 4.61 -12.91
C GLU A 82 15.93 4.11 -11.52
N ALA A 83 15.38 5.05 -10.76
CA ALA A 83 14.71 4.80 -9.48
C ALA A 83 13.35 5.49 -9.50
N ALA A 84 12.29 4.75 -9.19
CA ALA A 84 10.92 5.27 -9.09
C ALA A 84 10.36 5.02 -7.69
N LEU A 85 9.70 6.04 -7.14
CA LEU A 85 9.05 5.95 -5.83
C LEU A 85 7.54 6.05 -6.02
N ARG A 86 6.81 5.07 -5.48
CA ARG A 86 5.35 5.07 -5.43
C ARG A 86 4.86 4.89 -4.01
N ILE A 87 3.91 5.73 -3.60
CA ILE A 87 3.08 5.45 -2.42
C ILE A 87 2.04 4.42 -2.81
N VAL A 88 2.04 3.29 -2.11
CA VAL A 88 1.00 2.27 -2.21
C VAL A 88 -0.04 2.55 -1.12
N GLY A 89 -1.30 2.64 -1.54
CA GLY A 89 -2.45 2.96 -0.70
C GLY A 89 -3.48 1.85 -0.56
N SER A 90 -3.29 0.71 -1.22
CA SER A 90 -4.25 -0.42 -1.21
C SER A 90 -4.41 -1.11 0.14
N VAL A 91 -3.54 -0.84 1.12
CA VAL A 91 -3.65 -1.37 2.48
C VAL A 91 -4.44 -0.39 3.36
N ARG A 92 -5.55 -0.85 3.94
CA ARG A 92 -6.38 -0.08 4.89
C ARG A 92 -5.70 0.02 6.25
N GLY A 93 -5.10 -1.07 6.71
CA GLY A 93 -4.43 -1.17 8.00
C GLY A 93 -3.96 -2.59 8.27
N VAL A 94 -3.31 -2.78 9.43
CA VAL A 94 -2.78 -4.07 9.86
C VAL A 94 -3.27 -4.41 11.26
N LEU A 95 -3.82 -5.61 11.43
CA LEU A 95 -4.20 -6.24 12.70
C LEU A 95 -2.99 -6.95 13.33
#